data_AF-A0A350YLA4-F1
#
_entry.id   AF-A0A350YLA4-F1
#
_cell.length_a   1.000
_cell.length_b   1.000
_cell.length_c   1.000
_cell.angle_alpha   90.00
_cell.angle_beta   90.00
_cell.angle_gamma   90.00
#
_symmetry.space_group_name_H-M   'P 1'
#
loop_
_entity.id
_entity.type
_entity.pdbx_description
1 polymer ?
#
loop_
_entity_poly.entity_id
_entity_poly.type
_entity_poly.pdbx_seq_one_letter_code
_entity_poly.pdbx_strand_id
1 'polypeptide(L)'
;MLNLVHEAIPLQQYLRHVMATAPKKQIKSAKALPVKKAIKPAKAPLTKKLPPQPPKKATVTVTKPRPSLMSGLAPSAPSAAHLPAGLQTVVDKSEIGDVLYRLARGLDRIDETLLRSIFHHEATVDLGPGVFQGTSNDYIHWGLGVVGQVRSSHHLIGNIFPTLEGDVALVESYCHAHFRMDKPTGREDVFMGSRFLDRFERRPSGPAGVWKIVHHKQIIDWVRTESVADIFYHHNPDALWSYRTKTDPSYQMAQFPGSQAGSKLPSFLGRRYESKSVKF
;
A
#
# COMPACT_ATOMS: atom_id res chain seq x y z
N MET A 1 -31.70 -3.41 -38.79
CA MET A 1 -31.26 -3.21 -37.39
C MET A 1 -30.55 -4.48 -36.95
N LEU A 2 -29.22 -4.50 -36.92
CA LEU A 2 -28.45 -5.61 -36.36
C LEU A 2 -27.77 -5.10 -35.08
N ASN A 3 -28.26 -5.60 -33.94
CA ASN A 3 -27.65 -5.45 -32.63
C ASN A 3 -26.40 -6.33 -32.58
N LEU A 4 -25.22 -5.73 -32.69
CA LEU A 4 -23.95 -6.34 -32.31
C LEU A 4 -23.69 -6.00 -30.85
N VAL A 5 -24.19 -6.85 -29.95
CA VAL A 5 -23.76 -6.87 -28.56
C VAL A 5 -22.35 -7.47 -28.57
N HIS A 6 -21.33 -6.63 -28.42
CA HIS A 6 -19.97 -7.09 -28.15
C HIS A 6 -19.97 -7.76 -26.77
N GLU A 7 -19.99 -9.09 -26.75
CA GLU A 7 -19.76 -9.85 -25.52
C GLU A 7 -18.35 -9.53 -24.99
N ALA A 8 -18.31 -8.92 -23.81
CA ALA A 8 -17.06 -8.68 -23.09
C ALA A 8 -16.38 -10.03 -22.84
N ILE A 9 -15.13 -10.16 -23.30
CA ILE A 9 -14.29 -11.32 -23.04
C ILE A 9 -14.22 -11.52 -21.51
N PRO A 10 -14.66 -12.67 -20.96
CA PRO A 10 -14.64 -12.89 -19.53
C PRO A 10 -13.23 -12.73 -18.98
N LEU A 11 -13.08 -12.09 -17.81
CA LEU A 11 -11.81 -11.84 -17.10
C LEU A 11 -10.85 -13.05 -17.11
N GLN A 12 -11.39 -14.27 -17.09
CA GLN A 12 -10.62 -15.50 -17.19
C GLN A 12 -9.87 -15.68 -18.52
N GLN A 13 -10.42 -15.25 -19.66
CA GLN A 13 -9.74 -15.32 -20.96
C GLN A 13 -8.67 -14.22 -21.09
N TYR A 14 -8.92 -13.03 -20.55
CA TYR A 14 -7.96 -11.93 -20.50
C TYR A 14 -6.73 -12.31 -19.64
N LEU A 15 -6.96 -12.79 -18.42
CA LEU A 15 -5.89 -13.27 -17.55
C LEU A 15 -5.24 -14.54 -18.11
N ARG A 16 -5.97 -15.46 -18.75
CA ARG A 16 -5.36 -16.59 -19.47
C ARG A 16 -4.45 -16.15 -20.62
N HIS A 17 -4.78 -15.07 -21.34
CA HIS A 17 -3.92 -14.56 -22.42
C HIS A 17 -2.61 -13.97 -21.87
N VAL A 18 -2.70 -13.14 -20.81
CA VAL A 18 -1.52 -12.57 -20.12
C VAL A 18 -0.71 -13.64 -19.38
N MET A 19 -1.36 -14.67 -18.83
CA MET A 19 -0.71 -15.76 -18.08
C MET A 19 -0.15 -16.87 -18.98
N ALA A 20 -0.66 -17.04 -20.20
CA ALA A 20 -0.15 -18.02 -21.17
C ALA A 20 1.25 -17.65 -21.70
N THR A 21 1.63 -16.37 -21.60
CA THR A 21 2.94 -15.84 -22.04
C THR A 21 3.97 -15.71 -20.92
N ALA A 22 3.62 -16.02 -19.67
CA ALA A 22 4.57 -16.04 -18.55
C ALA A 22 5.40 -17.34 -18.52
N PRO A 23 6.72 -17.28 -18.26
CA PRO A 23 7.57 -18.48 -18.24
C PRO A 23 7.14 -19.44 -17.13
N LYS A 24 6.70 -20.64 -17.52
CA LYS A 24 6.31 -21.71 -16.59
C LYS A 24 7.55 -22.29 -15.90
N LYS A 25 7.88 -21.83 -14.68
CA LYS A 25 8.65 -22.66 -13.74
C LYS A 25 7.67 -23.49 -12.91
N GLN A 26 7.84 -24.82 -12.97
CA GLN A 26 7.12 -25.77 -12.12
C GLN A 26 7.41 -25.45 -10.65
N ILE A 27 6.46 -24.83 -9.97
CA ILE A 27 6.45 -24.77 -8.50
C ILE A 27 5.84 -26.11 -8.04
N LYS A 28 6.68 -26.98 -7.47
CA LYS A 28 6.22 -28.22 -6.82
C LYS A 28 5.36 -27.83 -5.62
N SER A 29 4.13 -28.32 -5.59
CA SER A 29 3.14 -28.07 -4.54
C SER A 29 3.71 -28.38 -3.15
N ALA A 30 3.81 -27.37 -2.29
CA ALA A 30 4.00 -27.58 -0.86
C ALA A 30 2.70 -28.16 -0.27
N LYS A 31 2.81 -29.26 0.48
CA LYS A 31 1.68 -29.94 1.12
C LYS A 31 0.96 -28.99 2.08
N ALA A 32 -0.37 -28.96 1.97
CA ALA A 32 -1.25 -28.20 2.86
C ALA A 32 -1.06 -28.63 4.33
N LEU A 33 -0.91 -27.65 5.22
CA LEU A 33 -1.00 -27.85 6.67
C LEU A 33 -2.47 -27.95 7.09
N PRO A 34 -2.83 -28.78 8.09
CA PRO A 34 -4.22 -29.03 8.43
C PRO A 34 -4.84 -27.86 9.21
N VAL A 35 -5.98 -27.39 8.72
CA VAL A 35 -6.86 -26.41 9.37
C VAL A 35 -7.48 -27.03 10.62
N LYS A 36 -7.20 -26.48 11.80
CA LYS A 36 -7.90 -26.85 13.04
C LYS A 36 -9.31 -26.24 13.06
N LYS A 37 -10.28 -27.08 13.46
CA LYS A 37 -11.73 -26.87 13.43
C LYS A 37 -12.21 -25.64 14.21
N ALA A 38 -13.30 -25.06 13.69
CA ALA A 38 -14.08 -23.96 14.24
C ALA A 38 -14.55 -24.18 15.69
N ILE A 39 -14.43 -23.13 16.50
CA ILE A 39 -15.03 -23.02 17.83
C ILE A 39 -16.45 -22.44 17.67
N LYS A 40 -17.45 -23.15 18.22
CA LYS A 40 -18.86 -22.72 18.21
C LYS A 40 -19.10 -21.53 19.16
N PRO A 41 -20.06 -20.63 18.89
CA PRO A 41 -20.35 -19.49 19.75
C PRO A 41 -21.07 -19.93 21.03
N ALA A 42 -20.62 -19.40 22.18
CA ALA A 42 -21.26 -19.58 23.48
C ALA A 42 -22.39 -18.55 23.68
N LYS A 43 -23.53 -19.02 24.18
CA LYS A 43 -24.69 -18.19 24.57
C LYS A 43 -24.36 -17.33 25.80
N ALA A 44 -24.76 -16.06 25.77
CA ALA A 44 -24.74 -15.15 26.91
C ALA A 44 -25.86 -15.49 27.92
N PRO A 45 -25.60 -15.39 29.25
CA PRO A 45 -26.65 -15.27 30.24
C PRO A 45 -26.84 -13.82 30.72
N LEU A 46 -28.08 -13.54 31.08
CA LEU A 46 -28.65 -12.29 31.57
C LEU A 46 -28.06 -11.79 32.90
N THR A 47 -27.88 -10.46 32.94
CA THR A 47 -28.01 -9.50 34.06
C THR A 47 -27.95 -10.00 35.51
N LYS A 48 -26.95 -9.51 36.26
CA LYS A 48 -27.05 -9.30 37.72
C LYS A 48 -26.67 -7.87 38.09
N LYS A 49 -27.60 -7.15 38.74
CA LYS A 49 -27.44 -5.82 39.34
C LYS A 49 -26.33 -5.83 40.40
N LEU A 50 -25.43 -4.85 40.36
CA LEU A 50 -24.54 -4.53 41.47
C LEU A 50 -25.29 -3.72 42.55
N PRO A 51 -25.02 -3.96 43.84
CA PRO A 51 -25.54 -3.13 44.94
C PRO A 51 -24.82 -1.77 45.05
N PRO A 52 -25.46 -0.74 45.64
CA PRO A 52 -24.97 0.63 45.67
C PRO A 52 -23.77 0.82 46.60
N GLN A 53 -22.80 1.64 46.18
CA GLN A 53 -21.67 2.06 47.02
C GLN A 53 -22.07 3.18 47.99
N PRO A 54 -21.55 3.19 49.23
CA PRO A 54 -21.81 4.26 50.20
C PRO A 54 -21.03 5.56 49.88
N PRO A 55 -21.48 6.72 50.38
CA PRO A 55 -20.98 8.03 49.96
C PRO A 55 -19.55 8.33 50.44
N LYS A 56 -18.73 8.90 49.55
CA LYS A 56 -17.39 9.41 49.87
C LYS A 56 -17.49 10.67 50.73
N LYS A 57 -16.92 10.64 51.92
CA LYS A 57 -16.73 11.83 52.77
C LYS A 57 -15.73 12.78 52.11
N ALA A 58 -16.08 14.06 52.06
CA ALA A 58 -15.20 15.13 51.65
C ALA A 58 -14.08 15.30 52.67
N THR A 59 -12.83 15.31 52.21
CA THR A 59 -11.67 15.75 52.99
C THR A 59 -11.02 16.90 52.24
N VAL A 60 -11.25 18.10 52.77
CA VAL A 60 -10.52 19.31 52.43
C VAL A 60 -9.07 19.10 52.83
N THR A 61 -8.14 19.10 51.88
CA THR A 61 -6.71 19.09 52.18
C THR A 61 -6.12 20.44 51.81
N VAL A 62 -5.58 21.08 52.84
CA VAL A 62 -4.89 22.36 52.88
C VAL A 62 -3.72 22.37 51.88
N THR A 63 -3.64 23.44 51.09
CA THR A 63 -2.55 23.76 50.17
C THR A 63 -1.23 23.92 50.92
N LYS A 64 -0.24 23.09 50.58
CA LYS A 64 1.17 23.28 51.00
C LYS A 64 1.91 24.14 49.97
N PRO A 65 2.86 24.99 50.41
CA PRO A 65 3.54 25.96 49.56
C PRO A 65 4.46 25.30 48.54
N ARG A 66 4.57 25.97 47.39
CA ARG A 66 5.36 25.64 46.19
C ARG A 66 6.85 25.50 46.53
N PRO A 67 7.52 24.37 46.27
CA PRO A 67 8.97 24.30 46.31
C PRO A 67 9.57 25.08 45.13
N SER A 68 10.69 25.75 45.39
CA SER A 68 11.44 26.58 44.45
C SER A 68 11.89 25.81 43.20
N LEU A 69 11.77 26.45 42.04
CA LEU A 69 12.55 26.13 40.84
C LEU A 69 14.05 26.20 41.20
N MET A 70 14.84 25.23 40.73
CA MET A 70 16.29 25.05 40.94
C MET A 70 16.68 24.00 42.00
N SER A 71 16.40 22.72 41.70
CA SER A 71 17.41 21.66 41.86
C SER A 71 16.90 20.31 41.37
N GLY A 72 17.69 19.67 40.51
CA GLY A 72 17.75 18.21 40.44
C GLY A 72 16.97 17.54 39.31
N LEU A 73 17.42 17.69 38.06
CA LEU A 73 17.30 16.63 37.06
C LEU A 73 18.57 16.62 36.21
N ALA A 74 19.50 15.73 36.57
CA ALA A 74 20.43 15.17 35.61
C ALA A 74 19.61 14.56 34.45
N PRO A 75 20.07 14.63 33.18
CA PRO A 75 19.36 13.97 32.10
C PRO A 75 19.49 12.46 32.31
N SER A 76 18.46 11.86 32.90
CA SER A 76 18.18 10.45 32.64
C SER A 76 17.96 10.35 31.14
N ALA A 77 18.68 9.42 30.50
CA ALA A 77 18.47 9.11 29.09
C ALA A 77 16.97 8.91 28.87
N PRO A 78 16.37 9.44 27.79
CA PRO A 78 14.96 9.24 27.55
C PRO A 78 14.71 7.75 27.39
N SER A 79 14.09 7.14 28.40
CA SER A 79 13.30 5.92 28.22
C SER A 79 12.43 6.18 27.01
N ALA A 80 12.54 5.36 25.96
CA ALA A 80 11.86 5.53 24.68
C ALA A 80 10.42 5.98 24.91
N ALA A 81 10.18 7.29 24.79
CA ALA A 81 8.95 7.89 25.24
C ALA A 81 7.88 7.43 24.25
N HIS A 82 6.97 6.58 24.72
CA HIS A 82 5.80 6.22 23.93
C HIS A 82 5.06 7.51 23.57
N LEU A 83 4.78 7.68 22.27
CA LEU A 83 3.99 8.81 21.81
C LEU A 83 2.61 8.77 22.50
N PRO A 84 1.98 9.93 22.75
CA PRO A 84 0.59 9.95 23.16
C PRO A 84 -0.27 9.13 22.19
N ALA A 85 -1.22 8.35 22.70
CA ALA A 85 -1.96 7.36 21.90
C ALA A 85 -2.59 7.93 20.61
N GLY A 86 -3.11 9.17 20.67
CA GLY A 86 -3.65 9.85 19.50
C GLY A 86 -2.60 10.16 18.44
N LEU A 87 -1.38 10.55 18.85
CA LEU A 87 -0.27 10.79 17.94
C LEU A 87 0.27 9.48 17.36
N GLN A 88 0.38 8.43 18.18
CA GLN A 88 0.76 7.09 17.70
C GLN A 88 -0.20 6.59 16.62
N THR A 89 -1.51 6.80 16.81
CA THR A 89 -2.52 6.44 15.81
C THR A 89 -2.28 7.15 14.47
N VAL A 90 -1.94 8.44 14.49
CA VAL A 90 -1.65 9.19 13.26
C VAL A 90 -0.40 8.65 12.56
N VAL A 91 0.67 8.37 13.33
CA VAL A 91 1.90 7.78 12.82
C VAL A 91 1.62 6.43 12.17
N ASP A 92 0.92 5.54 12.87
CA ASP A 92 0.60 4.19 12.38
C ASP A 92 -0.20 4.21 11.07
N LYS A 93 -1.18 5.12 10.96
CA LYS A 93 -1.96 5.30 9.73
C LYS A 93 -1.08 5.80 8.58
N SER A 94 -0.14 6.71 8.86
CA SER A 94 0.80 7.21 7.86
C SER A 94 1.75 6.11 7.39
N GLU A 95 2.32 5.34 8.32
CA GLU A 95 3.26 4.25 8.00
C GLU A 95 2.59 3.14 7.18
N ILE A 96 1.35 2.76 7.52
CA ILE A 96 0.54 1.83 6.72
C ILE A 96 0.30 2.39 5.31
N GLY A 97 -0.06 3.69 5.20
CA GLY A 97 -0.23 4.34 3.91
C GLY A 97 1.02 4.29 3.04
N ASP A 98 2.18 4.58 3.63
CA ASP A 98 3.47 4.51 2.94
C ASP A 98 3.80 3.10 2.45
N VAL A 99 3.44 2.06 3.20
CA VAL A 99 3.61 0.66 2.76
C VAL A 99 2.79 0.40 1.49
N LEU A 100 1.53 0.85 1.45
CA LEU A 100 0.68 0.72 0.26
C LEU A 100 1.22 1.53 -0.93
N TYR A 101 1.69 2.75 -0.71
CA TYR A 101 2.30 3.55 -1.79
C TYR A 101 3.58 2.91 -2.33
N ARG A 102 4.38 2.25 -1.47
CA ARG A 102 5.54 1.45 -1.91
C ARG A 102 5.13 0.22 -2.71
N LEU A 103 3.99 -0.42 -2.42
CA LEU A 103 3.45 -1.51 -3.24
C LEU A 103 3.17 -1.02 -4.66
N ALA A 104 2.40 0.06 -4.82
CA ALA A 104 2.10 0.66 -6.12
C ALA A 104 3.38 1.02 -6.90
N ARG A 105 4.28 1.76 -6.24
CA ARG A 105 5.55 2.17 -6.84
C ARG A 105 6.42 0.97 -7.22
N GLY A 106 6.49 -0.05 -6.37
CA GLY A 106 7.28 -1.26 -6.61
C GLY A 106 6.79 -2.03 -7.84
N LEU A 107 5.48 -2.13 -8.05
CA LEU A 107 4.91 -2.74 -9.26
C LEU A 107 5.18 -1.87 -10.50
N ASP A 108 4.97 -0.55 -10.39
CA ASP A 108 5.09 0.35 -11.54
C ASP A 108 6.53 0.54 -12.03
N ARG A 109 7.50 0.47 -11.11
CA ARG A 109 8.94 0.59 -11.38
C ARG A 109 9.66 -0.75 -11.43
N ILE A 110 8.92 -1.87 -11.40
CA ILE A 110 9.45 -3.23 -11.42
C ILE A 110 10.59 -3.38 -10.37
N ASP A 111 10.37 -2.82 -9.19
CA ASP A 111 11.37 -2.72 -8.13
C ASP A 111 11.13 -3.76 -7.05
N GLU A 112 11.84 -4.88 -7.18
CA GLU A 112 11.79 -5.99 -6.25
C GLU A 112 12.21 -5.58 -4.82
N THR A 113 13.14 -4.63 -4.68
CA THR A 113 13.60 -4.19 -3.36
C THR A 113 12.47 -3.48 -2.60
N LEU A 114 11.71 -2.63 -3.29
CA LEU A 114 10.52 -2.00 -2.71
C LEU A 114 9.46 -3.04 -2.32
N LEU A 115 9.18 -4.00 -3.19
CA LEU A 115 8.17 -5.04 -2.91
C LEU A 115 8.59 -5.96 -1.76
N ARG A 116 9.88 -6.26 -1.60
CA ARG A 116 10.37 -7.02 -0.44
C ARG A 116 10.28 -6.23 0.87
N SER A 117 10.33 -4.90 0.81
CA SER A 117 10.28 -4.06 2.01
C SER A 117 8.91 -4.05 2.70
N ILE A 118 7.83 -4.30 1.96
CA ILE A 118 6.44 -4.12 2.42
C ILE A 118 5.79 -5.36 3.04
N PHE A 119 6.37 -6.54 2.83
CA PHE A 119 5.85 -7.80 3.36
C PHE A 119 6.69 -8.30 4.53
N HIS A 120 6.03 -8.90 5.52
CA HIS A 120 6.73 -9.84 6.40
C HIS A 120 7.07 -11.13 5.65
N HIS A 121 8.09 -11.84 6.12
CA HIS A 121 8.65 -13.02 5.43
C HIS A 121 7.60 -14.11 5.15
N GLU A 122 6.71 -14.35 6.10
CA GLU A 122 5.66 -15.36 6.04
C GLU A 122 4.34 -14.86 5.43
N ALA A 123 4.33 -13.63 4.91
CA ALA A 123 3.12 -13.04 4.39
C ALA A 123 2.53 -13.83 3.23
N THR A 124 1.21 -13.74 3.08
CA THR A 124 0.46 -14.45 2.02
C THR A 124 -0.27 -13.46 1.12
N VAL A 125 -0.51 -13.89 -0.12
CA VAL A 125 -1.24 -13.11 -1.11
C VAL A 125 -2.34 -13.96 -1.73
N ASP A 126 -3.56 -13.41 -1.77
CA ASP A 126 -4.76 -14.02 -2.34
C ASP A 126 -5.43 -13.08 -3.34
N LEU A 127 -5.24 -13.36 -4.63
CA LEU A 127 -5.93 -12.68 -5.74
C LEU A 127 -7.04 -13.58 -6.33
N GLY A 128 -7.39 -14.66 -5.63
CA GLY A 128 -8.31 -15.70 -6.09
C GLY A 128 -7.61 -16.85 -6.84
N PRO A 129 -8.22 -18.05 -6.85
CA PRO A 129 -7.61 -19.28 -7.37
C PRO A 129 -7.32 -19.26 -8.88
N GLY A 130 -7.98 -18.37 -9.63
CA GLY A 130 -7.75 -18.20 -11.06
C GLY A 130 -6.62 -17.22 -11.41
N VAL A 131 -6.03 -16.56 -10.42
CA VAL A 131 -5.05 -15.47 -10.61
C VAL A 131 -3.76 -15.79 -9.89
N PHE A 132 -3.78 -15.77 -8.56
CA PHE A 132 -2.63 -16.07 -7.72
C PHE A 132 -3.08 -16.36 -6.29
N GLN A 133 -2.55 -17.43 -5.70
CA GLN A 133 -2.65 -17.73 -4.27
C GLN A 133 -1.34 -18.34 -3.79
N GLY A 134 -0.68 -17.72 -2.81
CA GLY A 134 0.63 -18.19 -2.37
C GLY A 134 1.32 -17.28 -1.37
N THR A 135 2.63 -17.45 -1.25
CA THR A 135 3.46 -16.62 -0.37
C THR A 135 3.75 -15.27 -1.02
N SER A 136 4.09 -14.26 -0.21
CA SER A 136 4.54 -12.96 -0.70
C SER A 136 5.81 -13.08 -1.55
N ASN A 137 6.72 -13.99 -1.24
CA ASN A 137 7.92 -14.24 -2.04
C ASN A 137 7.56 -14.73 -3.45
N ASP A 138 6.65 -15.70 -3.55
CA ASP A 138 6.17 -16.21 -4.85
C ASP A 138 5.42 -15.11 -5.61
N TYR A 139 4.63 -14.31 -4.89
CA TYR A 139 3.88 -13.20 -5.46
C TYR A 139 4.79 -12.14 -6.06
N ILE A 140 5.88 -11.78 -5.40
CA ILE A 140 6.82 -10.77 -5.92
C ILE A 140 7.39 -11.23 -7.26
N HIS A 141 7.85 -12.48 -7.35
CA HIS A 141 8.39 -13.03 -8.59
C HIS A 141 7.32 -13.13 -9.69
N TRP A 142 6.15 -13.65 -9.34
CA TRP A 142 5.03 -13.78 -10.28
C TRP A 142 4.53 -12.41 -10.77
N GLY A 143 4.27 -11.50 -9.84
CA GLY A 143 3.74 -10.17 -10.06
C GLY A 143 4.66 -9.33 -10.92
N LEU A 144 5.97 -9.29 -10.62
CA LEU A 144 6.97 -8.64 -11.46
C LEU A 144 7.07 -9.27 -12.84
N GLY A 145 6.91 -10.60 -12.95
CA GLY A 145 6.82 -11.29 -14.24
C GLY A 145 5.62 -10.85 -15.08
N VAL A 146 4.44 -10.68 -14.46
CA VAL A 146 3.23 -10.20 -15.13
C VAL A 146 3.35 -8.73 -15.53
N VAL A 147 3.67 -7.84 -14.58
CA VAL A 147 3.77 -6.41 -14.88
C VAL A 147 4.97 -6.09 -15.76
N GLY A 148 5.99 -6.93 -15.81
CA GLY A 148 7.12 -6.79 -16.73
C GLY A 148 6.74 -7.01 -18.20
N GLN A 149 5.61 -7.65 -18.48
CA GLN A 149 5.12 -7.91 -19.85
C GLN A 149 4.30 -6.75 -20.42
N VAL A 150 3.82 -5.83 -19.57
CA VAL A 150 3.05 -4.67 -20.04
C VAL A 150 3.97 -3.54 -20.45
N ARG A 151 3.55 -2.72 -21.39
CA ARG A 151 4.29 -1.54 -21.85
C ARG A 151 4.36 -0.48 -20.75
N SER A 152 3.25 -0.22 -20.08
CA SER A 152 3.22 0.64 -18.88
C SER A 152 2.18 0.19 -17.87
N SER A 153 2.43 0.51 -16.60
CA SER A 153 1.48 0.35 -15.51
C SER A 153 1.46 1.60 -14.64
N HIS A 154 0.31 1.86 -14.05
CA HIS A 154 0.13 2.89 -13.03
C HIS A 154 -0.91 2.42 -12.01
N HIS A 155 -0.52 2.38 -10.73
CA HIS A 155 -1.40 2.04 -9.63
C HIS A 155 -1.62 3.28 -8.75
N LEU A 156 -2.87 3.76 -8.71
CA LEU A 156 -3.29 4.82 -7.82
C LEU A 156 -4.04 4.22 -6.63
N ILE A 157 -3.47 4.34 -5.44
CA ILE A 157 -4.07 3.87 -4.19
C ILE A 157 -4.67 5.05 -3.43
N GLY A 158 -5.89 4.88 -2.96
CA GLY A 158 -6.62 5.87 -2.17
C GLY A 158 -7.59 5.23 -1.19
N ASN A 159 -8.37 6.07 -0.51
CA ASN A 159 -9.40 5.64 0.46
C ASN A 159 -8.88 4.60 1.46
N ILE A 160 -7.68 4.84 2.00
CA ILE A 160 -7.01 3.94 2.94
C ILE A 160 -7.71 4.05 4.30
N PHE A 161 -8.33 2.96 4.73
CA PHE A 161 -9.20 2.90 5.89
C PHE A 161 -8.71 1.83 6.90
N PRO A 162 -7.72 2.16 7.75
CA PRO A 162 -7.16 1.24 8.72
C PRO A 162 -7.96 1.22 10.03
N THR A 163 -8.25 0.02 10.52
CA THR A 163 -8.71 -0.28 11.88
C THR A 163 -7.53 -0.82 12.68
N LEU A 164 -7.08 -0.09 13.70
CA LEU A 164 -5.90 -0.42 14.50
C LEU A 164 -6.27 -1.11 15.81
N GLU A 165 -5.52 -2.15 16.18
CA GLU A 165 -5.59 -2.83 17.47
C GLU A 165 -4.15 -3.17 17.93
N GLY A 166 -3.53 -2.25 18.68
CA GLY A 166 -2.15 -2.40 19.14
C GLY A 166 -1.16 -2.47 17.98
N ASP A 167 -0.51 -3.63 17.82
CA ASP A 167 0.45 -3.92 16.75
C ASP A 167 -0.18 -4.61 15.53
N VAL A 168 -1.51 -4.66 15.45
CA VAL A 168 -2.26 -5.26 14.34
C VAL A 168 -3.13 -4.20 13.68
N ALA A 169 -3.26 -4.27 12.35
CA ALA A 169 -4.21 -3.45 11.62
C ALA A 169 -4.93 -4.24 10.53
N LEU A 170 -6.23 -3.99 10.39
CA LEU A 170 -7.04 -4.42 9.25
C LEU A 170 -7.30 -3.21 8.37
N VAL A 171 -6.96 -3.30 7.09
CA VAL A 171 -6.92 -2.14 6.20
C VAL A 171 -7.68 -2.45 4.93
N GLU A 172 -8.71 -1.66 4.64
CA GLU A 172 -9.29 -1.59 3.30
C GLU A 172 -8.66 -0.41 2.57
N SER A 173 -8.27 -0.60 1.31
CA SER A 173 -7.85 0.50 0.43
C SER A 173 -8.35 0.27 -0.99
N TYR A 174 -8.50 1.36 -1.74
CA TYR A 174 -8.99 1.32 -3.12
C TYR A 174 -7.81 1.49 -4.05
N CYS A 175 -7.76 0.69 -5.11
CA CYS A 175 -6.73 0.77 -6.14
C CYS A 175 -7.37 0.89 -7.52
N HIS A 176 -7.01 1.96 -8.22
CA HIS A 176 -7.21 2.08 -9.67
C HIS A 176 -5.90 1.74 -10.37
N ALA A 177 -5.90 0.66 -11.13
CA ALA A 177 -4.77 0.25 -11.94
C ALA A 177 -5.05 0.53 -13.42
N HIS A 178 -4.06 1.06 -14.10
CA HIS A 178 -4.04 1.25 -15.55
C HIS A 178 -2.86 0.49 -16.14
N PHE A 179 -3.11 -0.30 -17.17
CA PHE A 179 -2.08 -1.04 -17.90
C PHE A 179 -2.19 -0.73 -19.40
N ARG A 180 -1.05 -0.51 -20.03
CA ARG A 180 -0.89 -0.44 -21.49
C ARG A 180 -0.27 -1.74 -21.95
N MET A 181 -0.95 -2.47 -22.83
CA MET A 181 -0.45 -3.75 -23.35
C MET A 181 -0.19 -3.67 -24.85
N ASP A 182 0.91 -4.29 -25.29
CA ASP A 182 1.16 -4.56 -26.71
C ASP A 182 0.54 -5.93 -27.07
N LYS A 183 -0.22 -5.98 -28.17
CA LYS A 183 -0.84 -7.18 -28.73
C LYS A 183 -0.41 -7.36 -30.20
N PRO A 184 -0.51 -8.56 -30.78
CA PRO A 184 -0.23 -8.76 -32.21
C PRO A 184 -1.06 -7.86 -33.14
N THR A 185 -2.29 -7.52 -32.72
CA THR A 185 -3.25 -6.73 -33.50
C THR A 185 -3.24 -5.23 -33.16
N GLY A 186 -2.33 -4.76 -32.30
CA GLY A 186 -2.27 -3.36 -31.88
C GLY A 186 -2.01 -3.19 -30.39
N ARG A 187 -2.52 -2.12 -29.79
CA ARG A 187 -2.39 -1.85 -28.35
C ARG A 187 -3.74 -1.68 -27.70
N GLU A 188 -3.80 -2.02 -26.42
CA GLU A 188 -4.98 -1.82 -25.59
C GLU A 188 -4.62 -1.17 -24.25
N ASP A 189 -5.57 -0.40 -23.75
CA ASP A 189 -5.62 0.09 -22.40
C ASP A 189 -6.53 -0.78 -21.56
N VAL A 190 -6.05 -1.17 -20.38
CA VAL A 190 -6.83 -1.90 -19.40
C VAL A 190 -6.90 -1.08 -18.12
N PHE A 191 -8.14 -0.79 -17.72
CA PHE A 191 -8.47 -0.12 -16.48
C PHE A 191 -9.07 -1.14 -15.52
N MET A 192 -8.62 -1.10 -14.29
CA MET A 192 -9.10 -1.98 -13.23
C MET A 192 -9.39 -1.17 -11.99
N GLY A 193 -10.62 -1.32 -11.48
CA GLY A 193 -10.98 -0.90 -10.14
C GLY A 193 -10.93 -2.09 -9.20
N SER A 194 -10.25 -1.94 -8.09
CA SER A 194 -10.10 -2.99 -7.10
C SER A 194 -10.02 -2.46 -5.68
N ARG A 195 -10.22 -3.35 -4.72
CA ARG A 195 -10.01 -3.12 -3.30
C ARG A 195 -8.95 -4.06 -2.76
N PHE A 196 -8.06 -3.53 -1.93
CA PHE A 196 -7.13 -4.32 -1.14
C PHE A 196 -7.68 -4.47 0.27
N LEU A 197 -7.74 -5.71 0.74
CA LEU A 197 -8.19 -6.10 2.06
C LEU A 197 -7.01 -6.74 2.78
N ASP A 198 -6.28 -5.92 3.51
CA ASP A 198 -4.98 -6.26 4.03
C ASP A 198 -5.01 -6.47 5.55
N ARG A 199 -4.19 -7.41 6.01
CA ARG A 199 -3.81 -7.53 7.41
C ARG A 199 -2.36 -7.10 7.54
N PHE A 200 -2.12 -6.17 8.44
CA PHE A 200 -0.83 -5.61 8.77
C PHE A 200 -0.42 -6.00 10.19
N GLU A 201 0.88 -6.11 10.41
CA GLU A 201 1.47 -6.23 11.73
C GLU A 201 2.67 -5.30 11.87
N ARG A 202 2.75 -4.61 13.00
CA ARG A 202 3.97 -3.94 13.46
C ARG A 202 4.82 -4.96 14.20
N ARG A 203 6.08 -5.11 13.79
CA ARG A 203 7.03 -5.98 14.48
C ARG A 203 8.27 -5.22 14.92
N PRO A 204 8.93 -5.65 16.02
CA PRO A 204 10.16 -5.04 16.48
C PRO A 204 11.21 -4.97 15.36
N SER A 205 11.69 -3.76 15.11
CA SER A 205 12.73 -3.43 14.15
C SER A 205 13.28 -2.07 14.53
N GLY A 206 14.38 -2.07 15.27
CA GLY A 206 14.85 -0.87 15.95
C GLY A 206 13.87 -0.36 17.01
N PRO A 207 13.96 0.92 17.41
CA PRO A 207 13.20 1.47 18.55
C PRO A 207 11.69 1.63 18.32
N ALA A 208 11.24 1.79 17.08
CA ALA A 208 9.85 2.12 16.74
C ALA A 208 9.03 0.94 16.17
N GLY A 209 9.69 -0.17 15.82
CA GLY A 209 9.05 -1.23 15.05
C GLY A 209 8.79 -0.83 13.59
N VAL A 210 8.28 -1.77 12.79
CA VAL A 210 7.90 -1.52 11.39
C VAL A 210 6.58 -2.20 11.05
N TRP A 211 5.65 -1.45 10.47
CA TRP A 211 4.43 -1.99 9.86
C TRP A 211 4.75 -2.65 8.53
N LYS A 212 4.27 -3.88 8.34
CA LYS A 212 4.29 -4.59 7.06
C LYS A 212 3.06 -5.47 6.91
N ILE A 213 2.78 -5.85 5.68
CA ILE A 213 1.66 -6.73 5.32
C ILE A 213 2.00 -8.17 5.72
N VAL A 214 1.07 -8.86 6.38
CA VAL A 214 1.10 -10.31 6.64
C VAL A 214 0.07 -11.08 5.79
N HIS A 215 -0.96 -10.40 5.30
CA HIS A 215 -1.88 -10.96 4.32
C HIS A 215 -2.38 -9.85 3.39
N HIS A 216 -2.24 -10.07 2.08
CA HIS A 216 -2.79 -9.19 1.04
C HIS A 216 -3.89 -9.92 0.29
N LYS A 217 -5.09 -9.35 0.24
CA LYS A 217 -6.18 -9.87 -0.58
C LYS A 217 -6.67 -8.79 -1.52
N GLN A 218 -6.74 -9.09 -2.81
CA GLN A 218 -7.30 -8.16 -3.80
C GLN A 218 -8.66 -8.65 -4.27
N ILE A 219 -9.62 -7.73 -4.26
CA ILE A 219 -10.94 -7.91 -4.88
C ILE A 219 -11.01 -7.00 -6.10
N ILE A 220 -11.20 -7.59 -7.27
CA ILE A 220 -11.43 -6.84 -8.50
C ILE A 220 -12.92 -6.52 -8.58
N ASP A 221 -13.27 -5.24 -8.49
CA ASP A 221 -14.67 -4.81 -8.57
C ASP A 221 -15.13 -4.66 -10.03
N TRP A 222 -14.24 -4.20 -10.91
CA TRP A 222 -14.50 -4.11 -12.35
C TRP A 222 -13.21 -4.05 -13.16
N VAL A 223 -13.33 -4.43 -14.43
CA VAL A 223 -12.28 -4.30 -15.45
C VAL A 223 -12.91 -3.78 -16.73
N ARG A 224 -12.24 -2.84 -17.38
CA ARG A 224 -12.58 -2.33 -18.70
C ARG A 224 -11.35 -2.38 -19.58
N THR A 225 -11.54 -2.76 -20.83
CA THR A 225 -10.50 -2.76 -21.85
C THR A 225 -10.96 -1.92 -23.03
N GLU A 226 -10.06 -1.12 -23.58
CA GLU A 226 -10.33 -0.27 -24.74
C GLU A 226 -9.11 -0.14 -25.66
N SER A 227 -9.35 0.26 -26.91
CA SER A 227 -8.28 0.58 -27.85
C SER A 227 -7.56 1.86 -27.43
N VAL A 228 -6.25 1.91 -27.64
CA VAL A 228 -5.47 3.10 -27.30
C VAL A 228 -5.84 4.31 -28.16
N ALA A 229 -5.76 5.49 -27.58
CA ALA A 229 -5.90 6.78 -28.27
C ALA A 229 -4.61 7.60 -28.11
N ASP A 230 -3.57 7.25 -28.88
CA ASP A 230 -2.20 7.79 -28.72
C ASP A 230 -1.95 9.15 -29.43
N ILE A 231 -2.99 9.94 -29.71
CA ILE A 231 -2.89 11.21 -30.46
C ILE A 231 -1.88 12.16 -29.81
N PHE A 232 -1.88 12.27 -28.49
CA PHE A 232 -0.91 13.12 -27.78
C PHE A 232 0.52 12.61 -27.95
N TYR A 233 0.72 11.29 -27.90
CA TYR A 233 2.03 10.65 -28.07
C TYR A 233 2.62 10.94 -29.46
N HIS A 234 1.80 10.82 -30.50
CA HIS A 234 2.23 11.08 -31.88
C HIS A 234 2.60 12.54 -32.14
N HIS A 235 1.88 13.49 -31.53
CA HIS A 235 2.18 14.91 -31.68
C HIS A 235 3.32 15.42 -30.78
N ASN A 236 3.72 14.64 -29.77
CA ASN A 236 4.72 15.07 -28.79
C ASN A 236 5.77 13.96 -28.57
N PRO A 237 6.54 13.57 -29.61
CA PRO A 237 7.53 12.49 -29.49
C PRO A 237 8.60 12.77 -28.42
N ASP A 238 8.93 14.05 -28.21
CA ASP A 238 9.96 14.50 -27.27
C ASP A 238 9.44 14.68 -25.82
N ALA A 239 8.18 14.35 -25.53
CA ALA A 239 7.68 14.41 -24.16
C ALA A 239 8.40 13.39 -23.27
N LEU A 240 8.54 13.71 -21.98
CA LEU A 240 9.13 12.81 -21.02
C LEU A 240 8.18 11.67 -20.68
N TRP A 241 8.54 10.47 -21.12
CA TRP A 241 7.77 9.26 -20.85
C TRP A 241 8.27 8.55 -19.60
N SER A 242 7.38 7.82 -18.94
CA SER A 242 7.71 7.06 -17.74
C SER A 242 8.67 5.91 -18.06
N TYR A 243 9.66 5.69 -17.19
CA TYR A 243 10.50 4.50 -17.23
C TYR A 243 10.13 3.56 -16.09
N ARG A 244 10.24 2.27 -16.35
CA ARG A 244 9.77 1.23 -15.40
C ARG A 244 10.90 0.51 -14.71
N THR A 245 12.08 1.12 -14.66
CA THR A 245 13.25 0.60 -13.98
C THR A 245 13.92 1.72 -13.18
N LYS A 246 15.07 1.43 -12.56
CA LYS A 246 15.86 2.42 -11.78
C LYS A 246 16.40 3.59 -12.60
N THR A 247 16.24 3.58 -13.93
CA THR A 247 16.54 4.74 -14.79
C THR A 247 15.44 5.81 -14.78
N ASP A 248 14.30 5.55 -14.13
CA ASP A 248 13.23 6.54 -14.00
C ASP A 248 13.68 7.76 -13.19
N PRO A 249 13.34 9.00 -13.63
CA PRO A 249 13.72 10.22 -12.94
C PRO A 249 13.31 10.27 -11.47
N SER A 250 12.28 9.51 -11.06
CA SER A 250 11.87 9.45 -9.65
C SER A 250 12.95 8.89 -8.71
N TYR A 251 13.94 8.13 -9.20
CA TYR A 251 15.10 7.70 -8.41
C TYR A 251 16.21 8.76 -8.33
N GLN A 252 16.12 9.81 -9.14
CA GLN A 252 17.13 10.86 -9.27
C GLN A 252 16.63 12.21 -8.75
N MET A 253 15.48 12.26 -8.08
CA MET A 253 14.86 13.50 -7.61
C MET A 253 15.78 14.35 -6.72
N ALA A 254 16.67 13.71 -5.94
CA ALA A 254 17.66 14.40 -5.12
C ALA A 254 18.68 15.23 -5.95
N GLN A 255 18.86 14.89 -7.21
CA GLN A 255 19.72 15.59 -8.17
C GLN A 255 18.98 16.70 -8.91
N PHE A 256 17.67 16.82 -8.74
CA PHE A 256 16.91 17.89 -9.40
C PHE A 256 17.38 19.26 -8.89
N PRO A 257 17.39 20.28 -9.76
CA PRO A 257 17.79 21.63 -9.36
C PRO A 257 17.00 22.12 -8.14
N GLY A 258 17.71 22.51 -7.08
CA GLY A 258 17.08 22.98 -5.82
C GLY A 258 16.61 21.88 -4.85
N SER A 259 16.95 20.61 -5.09
CA SER A 259 16.61 19.50 -4.16
C SER A 259 17.53 19.37 -2.94
N GLN A 260 18.63 20.12 -2.88
CA GLN A 260 19.61 20.00 -1.78
C GLN A 260 19.11 20.70 -0.52
N ALA A 261 19.26 20.04 0.64
CA ALA A 261 18.88 20.59 1.93
C ALA A 261 19.62 21.91 2.20
N GLY A 262 18.88 22.98 2.50
CA GLY A 262 19.43 24.33 2.71
C GLY A 262 19.50 25.21 1.46
N SER A 263 19.26 24.66 0.26
CA SER A 263 18.93 25.51 -0.88
C SER A 263 17.55 26.15 -0.64
N LYS A 264 17.44 27.48 -0.74
CA LYS A 264 16.12 28.12 -0.73
C LYS A 264 15.33 27.48 -1.88
N LEU A 265 14.19 26.87 -1.58
CA LEU A 265 13.25 26.42 -2.61
C LEU A 265 13.13 27.56 -3.63
N PRO A 266 13.29 27.30 -4.94
CA PRO A 266 13.22 28.34 -5.94
C PRO A 266 11.91 29.13 -5.72
N SER A 267 11.99 30.45 -5.75
CA SER A 267 10.89 31.38 -5.44
C SER A 267 9.66 31.25 -6.37
N PHE A 268 9.65 30.25 -7.27
CA PHE A 268 8.61 29.94 -8.24
C PHE A 268 7.28 29.49 -7.62
N LEU A 269 7.24 29.11 -6.33
CA LEU A 269 5.97 28.80 -5.65
C LEU A 269 5.02 30.02 -5.54
N GLY A 270 5.46 31.23 -5.91
CA GLY A 270 4.65 32.45 -5.95
C GLY A 270 4.54 33.17 -7.30
N ARG A 271 5.11 32.66 -8.41
CA ARG A 271 4.93 33.26 -9.75
C ARG A 271 4.76 32.18 -10.81
N ARG A 272 3.77 32.35 -11.69
CA ARG A 272 3.47 31.53 -12.86
C ARG A 272 4.76 30.97 -13.47
N TYR A 273 4.85 29.64 -13.49
CA TYR A 273 5.89 28.92 -14.20
C TYR A 273 5.71 29.16 -15.71
N GLU A 274 6.56 30.00 -16.29
CA GLU A 274 6.76 30.04 -17.75
C GLU A 274 7.77 28.93 -18.09
N SER A 275 7.29 27.85 -18.70
CA SER A 275 8.14 26.74 -19.12
C SER A 275 9.08 27.22 -20.22
N LYS A 276 10.35 27.47 -19.89
CA LYS A 276 11.42 27.36 -20.88
C LYS A 276 11.85 25.91 -20.90
N SER A 277 11.48 25.25 -21.99
CA SER A 277 11.77 23.87 -22.34
C SER A 277 13.22 23.51 -22.00
N VAL A 278 13.39 22.68 -20.98
CA VAL A 278 14.62 21.92 -20.77
C VAL A 278 14.54 20.75 -21.74
N LYS A 279 15.39 20.75 -22.77
CA LYS A 279 15.60 19.57 -23.62
C LYS A 279 16.40 18.55 -22.81
N PHE A 280 15.86 17.35 -22.67
CA PHE A 280 16.59 16.15 -22.26
C PHE A 280 17.04 15.41 -23.51
#